data_AF-C3KPG7-F1
#
_entry.id   AF-C3KPG7-F1
#
_cell.length_a   1.000
_cell.length_b   1.000
_cell.length_c   1.000
_cell.angle_alpha   90.00
_cell.angle_beta   90.00
_cell.angle_gamma   90.00
#
_symmetry.space_group_name_H-M   'P 1'
#
loop_
_entity.id
_entity.type
_entity.pdbx_description
1 polymer ?
#
loop_
_entity_poly.entity_id
_entity_poly.type
_entity_poly.pdbx_seq_one_letter_code
_entity_poly.pdbx_strand_id
1 'polypeptide(L)' 'MRVARIFRPSRSVMTSARVSRRPWLLVFERRVPPTIDHLIGYTGGSDTLTQVELRFPSRDTAVAYAWMTGAASV' A
#
# COMPACT_ATOMS: atom_id res chain seq x y z
N MET A 1 4.58 -2.43 -16.19
CA MET A 1 4.41 -3.38 -15.08
C MET A 1 4.17 -2.58 -13.81
N ARG A 2 3.20 -2.93 -12.97
CA ARG A 2 2.96 -2.24 -11.68
C ARG A 2 3.76 -2.94 -10.59
N VAL A 3 4.30 -2.18 -9.64
CA VAL A 3 4.99 -2.73 -8.46
C VAL A 3 4.03 -2.71 -7.27
N ALA A 4 3.92 -3.84 -6.58
CA ALA A 4 3.17 -3.97 -5.34
C ALA A 4 4.11 -4.38 -4.21
N ARG A 5 3.96 -3.73 -3.06
CA ARG A 5 4.72 -4.03 -1.85
C ARG A 5 3.85 -4.84 -0.91
N ILE A 6 4.32 -6.02 -0.50
CA ILE A 6 3.62 -6.90 0.42
C ILE A 6 4.41 -6.94 1.74
N PHE A 7 3.83 -6.43 2.81
CA PHE A 7 4.52 -6.40 4.11
C PHE A 7 3.57 -6.58 5.29
N ARG A 8 4.13 -7.00 6.43
CA ARG A 8 3.41 -7.03 7.70
C ARG A 8 3.84 -5.79 8.51
N PRO A 9 2.90 -4.89 8.89
CA PRO A 9 3.27 -3.65 9.56
C PRO A 9 3.89 -3.95 10.92
N SER A 10 5.08 -3.40 11.19
CA SER A 10 5.74 -3.52 12.50
C SER A 10 4.97 -2.73 13.57
N ARG A 11 5.16 -3.09 14.84
CA ARG A 11 4.53 -2.38 15.95
C ARG A 11 4.92 -0.90 15.93
N SER A 12 3.93 -0.01 15.99
CA SER A 12 4.19 1.42 16.16
C SER A 12 4.93 1.62 17.48
N VAL A 13 6.11 2.23 17.41
CA VAL A 13 6.99 2.46 18.57
C VAL A 13 6.31 3.38 19.59
N MET A 14 5.44 4.29 19.13
CA MET A 14 4.77 5.29 19.96
C MET A 14 3.52 4.75 20.67
N THR A 15 3.02 3.57 20.30
CA THR A 15 1.76 3.05 20.83
C THR A 15 1.96 1.75 21.59
N SER A 16 1.54 1.75 22.86
CA SER A 16 1.64 0.59 23.76
C SER A 16 0.64 -0.52 23.42
N ALA A 17 -0.40 -0.25 22.61
CA ALA A 17 -1.45 -1.19 22.26
C ALA A 17 -0.92 -2.48 21.62
N ARG A 18 -1.31 -3.62 22.19
CA ARG A 18 -0.97 -4.96 21.70
C ARG A 18 -2.00 -5.38 20.66
N VAL A 19 -1.63 -5.35 19.39
CA VAL A 19 -2.43 -5.94 18.31
C VAL A 19 -2.03 -7.40 18.16
N SER A 20 -2.93 -8.31 18.54
CA SER A 20 -2.70 -9.77 18.57
C SER A 20 -2.39 -10.36 17.19
N ARG A 21 -3.05 -9.87 16.13
CA ARG A 21 -2.82 -10.32 14.76
C ARG A 21 -2.76 -9.12 13.83
N ARG A 22 -1.65 -9.00 13.11
CA ARG A 22 -1.47 -7.99 12.08
C ARG A 22 -1.70 -8.62 10.72
N PRO A 23 -2.69 -8.16 9.94
CA PRO A 23 -2.89 -8.66 8.59
C PRO A 23 -1.67 -8.32 7.73
N TRP A 24 -1.47 -9.12 6.69
CA TRP A 24 -0.56 -8.78 5.59
C TRP A 24 -1.17 -7.62 4.81
N LEU A 25 -0.39 -6.59 4.55
CA LEU A 25 -0.80 -5.46 3.74
C LEU A 25 -0.19 -5.59 2.35
N LEU A 26 -1.01 -5.35 1.33
CA LEU A 26 -0.59 -5.16 -0.04
C LEU A 26 -0.88 -3.70 -0.40
N VAL A 27 0.17 -2.99 -0.80
CA VAL A 27 0.12 -1.58 -1.18
C VAL A 27 0.74 -1.42 -2.57
N PHE A 28 0.08 -0.68 -3.45
CA PHE A 28 0.61 -0.39 -4.77
C PHE A 28 1.59 0.79 -4.71
N GLU A 29 2.73 0.68 -5.41
CA GLU A 29 3.64 1.80 -5.51
C GLU A 29 3.07 2.92 -6.38
N ARG A 30 3.35 4.14 -5.95
CA ARG A 30 3.02 5.35 -6.71
C ARG A 30 3.83 5.39 -7.98
N ARG A 31 3.14 5.54 -9.11
CA ARG A 31 3.80 5.72 -10.42
C ARG A 31 4.07 7.18 -10.76
N VAL A 32 3.30 8.09 -10.17
CA VAL A 32 3.40 9.53 -10.45
C VAL A 32 3.71 10.29 -9.16
N PRO A 33 4.65 11.26 -9.18
CA PRO A 33 4.82 12.20 -8.08
C PRO A 33 3.52 12.98 -7.84
N PRO A 34 3.29 13.47 -6.61
CA PRO A 34 2.13 14.30 -6.34
C PRO A 34 2.34 15.64 -7.07
N THR A 35 1.31 16.14 -7.71
CA THR A 35 1.34 17.48 -8.31
C THR A 35 0.85 18.48 -7.28
N ILE A 36 1.66 19.49 -6.99
CA ILE A 36 1.27 20.59 -6.12
C ILE A 36 0.53 21.61 -6.97
N ASP A 37 -0.67 22.01 -6.56
CA ASP A 37 -1.39 23.12 -7.19
C ASP A 37 -0.72 24.45 -6.85
N HIS A 38 -0.40 25.26 -7.86
CA HIS A 38 0.35 26.51 -7.68
C HIS A 38 -0.49 27.66 -7.10
N LEU A 39 -1.83 27.58 -7.18
CA LEU A 39 -2.73 28.65 -6.75
C LEU A 39 -3.16 28.47 -5.29
N ILE A 40 -3.55 27.24 -4.91
CA ILE A 40 -4.08 26.93 -3.58
C ILE A 40 -3.17 26.01 -2.75
N GLY A 41 -2.12 25.44 -3.35
CA GLY A 41 -1.14 24.62 -2.64
C GLY A 41 -1.60 23.19 -2.30
N TYR A 42 -2.77 22.76 -2.79
CA TYR A 42 -3.23 21.39 -2.54
C TYR A 42 -2.40 20.37 -3.32
N THR A 43 -2.10 19.26 -2.64
CA THR A 43 -1.40 18.12 -3.24
C THR A 43 -2.41 17.25 -3.97
N GLY A 44 -2.46 17.37 -5.29
CA GLY A 44 -3.24 16.51 -6.18
C GLY A 44 -2.40 15.36 -6.74
N GLY A 45 -3.05 14.35 -7.27
CA GLY A 45 -2.38 13.25 -7.96
C GLY A 45 -3.36 12.49 -8.84
N SER A 46 -2.92 12.10 -10.04
CA SER A 46 -3.73 11.30 -10.96
C SER A 46 -3.74 9.80 -10.61
N ASP A 47 -2.88 9.37 -9.68
CA ASP A 47 -2.73 7.97 -9.28
C ASP A 47 -3.58 7.64 -8.04
N THR A 48 -4.82 7.23 -8.29
CA THR A 48 -5.80 6.85 -7.26
C THR A 48 -5.42 5.55 -6.53
N LEU A 49 -4.60 4.70 -7.16
CA LEU A 49 -4.22 3.39 -6.61
C LEU A 49 -3.29 3.51 -5.40
N THR A 50 -2.65 4.66 -5.22
CA THR A 50 -1.86 4.99 -4.02
C THR A 50 -2.69 4.86 -2.74
N GLN A 51 -3.99 5.17 -2.82
CA GLN A 51 -4.87 5.23 -1.66
C GLN A 51 -5.39 3.84 -1.27
N VAL A 52 -5.12 2.80 -2.07
CA VAL A 52 -5.67 1.47 -1.88
C VAL A 52 -4.71 0.60 -1.06
N GLU A 53 -5.11 0.30 0.17
CA GLU A 53 -4.46 -0.70 1.02
C GLU A 53 -5.34 -1.94 1.14
N LEU A 54 -4.82 -3.10 0.74
CA LEU A 54 -5.54 -4.37 0.85
C LEU A 54 -4.98 -5.19 2.01
N ARG A 55 -5.89 -5.74 2.84
CA ARG A 55 -5.55 -6.54 4.03
C ARG A 55 -5.83 -8.01 3.77
N PHE A 56 -4.82 -8.84 3.96
CA PHE A 56 -4.87 -10.28 3.77
C PHE A 56 -4.52 -11.04 5.06
N PRO A 57 -5.12 -12.21 5.30
CA PRO A 57 -4.77 -13.05 6.44
C PRO A 57 -3.43 -13.79 6.25
N SER A 58 -3.05 -14.11 5.01
CA SER A 58 -1.82 -14.85 4.67
C SER A 58 -0.98 -14.13 3.62
N ARG A 59 0.31 -14.48 3.55
CA ARG A 59 1.22 -13.98 2.51
C ARG A 59 0.82 -14.53 1.13
N ASP A 60 0.48 -15.82 1.05
CA ASP A 60 0.16 -16.49 -0.20
C ASP A 60 -1.08 -15.90 -0.88
N THR A 61 -2.10 -15.51 -0.10
CA THR A 61 -3.30 -14.85 -0.65
C THR A 61 -2.98 -13.46 -1.22
N ALA A 62 -2.12 -12.69 -0.54
CA ALA A 62 -1.65 -11.40 -1.05
C ALA A 62 -0.83 -11.58 -2.34
N VAL A 63 0.04 -12.58 -2.39
CA VAL A 63 0.86 -12.89 -3.58
C VAL A 63 -0.04 -13.30 -4.74
N ALA A 64 -0.96 -14.24 -4.55
CA ALA A 64 -1.90 -14.68 -5.58
C ALA A 64 -2.74 -13.52 -6.14
N TYR A 65 -3.17 -12.59 -5.28
CA TYR A 65 -3.88 -11.39 -5.70
C TYR A 65 -2.99 -10.46 -6.54
N ALA A 66 -1.71 -10.28 -6.17
CA ALA A 66 -0.76 -9.48 -6.94
C ALA A 66 -0.55 -10.07 -8.35
N TRP A 67 -0.39 -11.39 -8.45
CA TRP A 67 -0.30 -12.10 -9.74
C TRP A 67 -1.54 -11.89 -10.60
N MET A 68 -2.74 -12.03 -10.02
CA MET A 68 -4.01 -11.84 -10.74
C MET A 68 -4.22 -10.39 -11.21
N THR A 69 -3.73 -9.42 -10.43
CA THR A 69 -3.84 -7.99 -10.75
C THR A 69 -2.77 -7.53 -11.76
N GLY A 70 -1.83 -8.41 -12.14
CA GLY A 70 -0.73 -8.08 -13.05
C GLY A 70 0.32 -7.15 -12.45
N ALA A 71 0.48 -7.17 -11.12
CA ALA A 71 1.50 -6.43 -10.40
C ALA A 71 2.66 -7.35 -10.00
N ALA A 72 3.90 -6.92 -10.24
CA ALA A 72 5.09 -7.56 -9.73
C ALA A 72 5.24 -7.26 -8.24
N SER A 73 5.37 -8.29 -7.40
CA SER A 73 5.63 -8.11 -5.98
C SER A 73 7.12 -7.91 -5.72
N VAL A 74 7.49 -6.86 -4.98
CA VAL A 74 8.87 -6.58 -4.54
C VAL A 74 8.93 -6.59 -3.02
#